data_AF-A0A7S4BZM7-F1
#
_entry.id   AF-A0A7S4BZM7-F1
#
_cell.length_a   1.000
_cell.length_b   1.000
_cell.length_c   1.000
_cell.angle_alpha   90.00
_cell.angle_beta   90.00
_cell.angle_gamma   90.00
#
_symmetry.space_group_name_H-M   'P 1'
#
loop_
_entity.id
_entity.type
_entity.pdbx_description
1 polymer ?
#
loop_
_entity_poly.entity_id
_entity_poly.type
_entity_poly.pdbx_seq_one_letter_code
_entity_poly.pdbx_strand_id
1 'polypeptide(L)'
;WYHYARQKAGRAFGGQLAAHCVQACTPLTRSGWMCNSLHMVFMRPGAMVETRYEVSILRRGRSITIFEVIALEGKEETRQLVKAIVSFHNVAAEEAGVAPLLALPMPAAPPVDDCLPSPPGWWPELRPVDRRGSMYWVRWEQQEALATGPASSWE
;
A
#
# COMPACT_ATOMS: atom_id res chain seq x y z
N TRP A 1 17.94 -17.99 24.43
CA TRP A 1 18.43 -18.66 23.21
C TRP A 1 17.28 -18.72 22.21
N TYR A 2 17.23 -17.79 21.24
CA TYR A 2 16.25 -17.83 20.15
C TYR A 2 17.00 -17.59 18.83
N HIS A 3 17.44 -18.69 18.22
CA HIS A 3 17.93 -18.72 16.85
C HIS A 3 16.72 -18.92 15.93
N TYR A 4 15.95 -17.86 15.68
CA TYR A 4 15.23 -17.81 14.41
C TYR A 4 16.27 -17.39 13.38
N ALA A 5 16.49 -18.23 12.39
CA ALA A 5 17.35 -17.97 11.25
C ALA A 5 17.03 -16.59 10.64
N ARG A 6 17.76 -15.57 11.08
CA ARG A 6 18.03 -14.38 10.26
C ARG A 6 18.64 -14.93 8.97
N GLN A 7 18.05 -14.56 7.84
CA GLN A 7 18.53 -14.81 6.46
C GLN A 7 18.00 -16.10 5.82
N LYS A 8 16.83 -16.01 5.14
CA LYS A 8 16.61 -16.48 3.75
C LYS A 8 15.15 -16.36 3.26
N ALA A 9 14.16 -16.29 4.14
CA ALA A 9 12.79 -15.95 3.75
C ALA A 9 12.66 -14.42 3.59
N GLY A 10 12.22 -13.96 2.42
CA GLY A 10 11.98 -12.54 2.15
C GLY A 10 10.95 -11.94 3.12
N ARG A 11 11.00 -10.63 3.33
CA ARG A 11 9.95 -9.92 4.08
C ARG A 11 8.66 -9.89 3.27
N ALA A 12 7.53 -9.90 3.97
CA ALA A 12 6.23 -9.65 3.35
C ALA A 12 6.19 -8.31 2.62
N PHE A 13 5.75 -8.35 1.36
CA PHE A 13 5.46 -7.15 0.59
C PHE A 13 4.14 -6.54 1.07
N GLY A 14 4.17 -5.27 1.47
CA GLY A 14 2.99 -4.59 2.03
C GLY A 14 1.81 -4.56 1.07
N GLY A 15 2.06 -4.38 -0.23
CA GLY A 15 1.01 -4.40 -1.26
C GLY A 15 0.33 -5.76 -1.39
N GLN A 16 1.04 -6.86 -1.14
CA GLN A 16 0.44 -8.19 -1.16
C GLN A 16 -0.47 -8.39 0.06
N LEU A 17 -0.06 -7.96 1.25
CA LEU A 17 -0.91 -7.99 2.44
C LEU A 17 -2.17 -7.14 2.24
N ALA A 18 -2.03 -5.97 1.62
CA ALA A 18 -3.15 -5.10 1.26
C ALA A 18 -4.14 -5.82 0.32
N ALA A 19 -3.64 -6.41 -0.76
CA ALA A 19 -4.44 -7.15 -1.73
C ALA A 19 -5.19 -8.33 -1.08
N HIS A 20 -4.51 -9.10 -0.23
CA HIS A 20 -5.14 -10.22 0.47
C HIS A 20 -6.23 -9.76 1.45
N CYS A 21 -6.06 -8.63 2.14
CA CYS A 21 -7.13 -8.08 2.99
C CYS A 21 -8.40 -7.77 2.20
N VAL A 22 -8.26 -7.14 1.02
CA VAL A 22 -9.40 -6.87 0.14
C VAL A 22 -10.01 -8.19 -0.36
N GLN A 23 -9.17 -9.12 -0.82
CA GLN A 23 -9.60 -10.42 -1.31
C GLN A 23 -10.36 -11.24 -0.26
N ALA A 24 -9.96 -11.19 1.01
CA ALA A 24 -10.64 -11.88 2.11
C ALA A 24 -12.06 -11.37 2.36
N CYS A 25 -12.34 -10.10 2.04
CA CYS A 25 -13.67 -9.50 2.16
C CYS A 25 -14.58 -9.79 0.95
N THR A 26 -14.02 -10.05 -0.22
CA THR A 26 -14.77 -10.22 -1.48
C THR A 26 -15.89 -11.27 -1.37
N PRO A 27 -15.68 -12.49 -0.82
CA PRO A 27 -16.73 -13.49 -0.69
C PRO A 27 -17.89 -13.09 0.24
N LEU A 28 -17.67 -12.15 1.16
CA LEU A 28 -18.67 -11.66 2.13
C LEU A 28 -19.45 -10.44 1.61
N THR A 29 -19.06 -9.94 0.44
CA THR A 29 -19.60 -8.75 -0.20
C THR A 29 -20.73 -9.10 -1.17
N ARG A 30 -21.63 -8.15 -1.44
CA ARG A 30 -22.71 -8.32 -2.43
C ARG A 30 -22.13 -8.38 -3.84
N SER A 31 -22.78 -9.18 -4.71
CA SER A 31 -22.40 -9.24 -6.13
C SER A 31 -22.46 -7.84 -6.77
N GLY A 32 -21.46 -7.54 -7.61
CA GLY A 32 -21.33 -6.26 -8.32
C GLY A 32 -20.80 -5.09 -7.48
N TRP A 33 -20.50 -5.29 -6.20
CA TRP A 33 -19.90 -4.24 -5.38
C TRP A 33 -18.38 -4.29 -5.45
N MET A 34 -17.74 -3.12 -5.47
CA MET A 34 -16.28 -2.99 -5.57
C MET A 34 -15.69 -2.30 -4.34
N CYS A 35 -14.43 -2.60 -4.06
CA CYS A 35 -13.67 -1.92 -3.01
C CYS A 35 -13.45 -0.46 -3.41
N ASN A 36 -13.79 0.48 -2.52
CA ASN A 36 -13.59 1.91 -2.75
C ASN A 36 -12.53 2.54 -1.86
N SER A 37 -12.25 1.93 -0.70
CA SER A 37 -11.21 2.39 0.21
C SER A 37 -10.66 1.26 1.07
N LEU A 38 -9.40 1.42 1.44
CA LEU A 38 -8.64 0.55 2.33
C LEU A 38 -7.82 1.43 3.26
N HIS A 39 -8.01 1.26 4.56
CA HIS A 39 -7.15 1.84 5.59
C HIS A 39 -6.48 0.70 6.34
N MET A 40 -5.16 0.75 6.52
CA MET A 40 -4.44 -0.34 7.18
C MET A 40 -3.26 0.15 7.99
N VAL A 41 -2.95 -0.58 9.06
CA VAL A 41 -1.78 -0.36 9.90
C VAL A 41 -0.97 -1.65 9.95
N PHE A 42 0.31 -1.56 9.60
CA PHE A 42 1.29 -2.64 9.72
C PHE A 42 1.90 -2.61 11.12
N MET A 43 1.62 -3.62 11.93
CA MET A 43 2.13 -3.72 13.31
C MET A 43 3.42 -4.51 13.37
N ARG A 44 3.61 -5.50 12.49
CA ARG A 44 4.78 -6.39 12.50
C ARG A 44 5.20 -6.76 11.07
N PRO A 45 6.49 -6.95 10.81
CA PRO A 45 6.95 -7.54 9.56
C PRO A 45 6.52 -9.01 9.50
N GLY A 46 5.93 -9.43 8.37
CA GLY A 46 5.59 -10.83 8.09
C GLY A 46 6.69 -11.56 7.32
N ALA A 47 6.65 -12.88 7.36
CA ALA A 47 7.55 -13.80 6.68
C ALA A 47 6.92 -14.53 5.46
N MET A 48 5.66 -14.24 5.12
CA MET A 48 4.96 -14.75 3.93
C MET A 48 4.81 -16.26 3.91
N VAL A 49 4.62 -16.84 5.09
CA VAL A 49 4.28 -18.24 5.24
C VAL A 49 2.77 -18.39 5.28
N GLU A 50 2.25 -19.19 6.19
CA GLU A 50 0.81 -19.34 6.41
C GLU A 50 0.23 -18.14 7.17
N THR A 51 -0.60 -17.35 6.48
CA THR A 51 -1.29 -16.18 7.03
C THR A 51 -2.81 -16.39 7.01
N ARG A 52 -3.44 -16.30 8.18
CA ARG A 52 -4.89 -16.31 8.36
C ARG A 52 -5.43 -14.88 8.32
N TYR A 53 -6.57 -14.70 7.65
CA TYR A 53 -7.28 -13.42 7.60
C TYR A 53 -8.63 -13.58 8.30
N GLU A 54 -8.78 -12.92 9.44
CA GLU A 54 -10.05 -12.88 10.17
C GLU A 54 -10.83 -11.65 9.73
N VAL A 55 -12.06 -11.85 9.27
CA VAL A 55 -12.91 -10.80 8.72
C VAL A 55 -14.15 -10.63 9.57
N SER A 56 -14.37 -9.41 10.06
CA SER A 56 -15.56 -9.01 10.82
C SER A 56 -16.34 -7.96 10.03
N ILE A 57 -17.67 -8.10 9.96
CA ILE A 57 -18.53 -7.10 9.32
C ILE A 57 -18.78 -5.97 10.33
N LEU A 58 -18.25 -4.78 10.08
CA LEU A 58 -18.51 -3.61 10.93
C LEU A 58 -19.86 -2.96 10.59
N ARG A 59 -20.21 -2.93 9.30
CA ARG A 59 -21.45 -2.33 8.82
C ARG A 59 -21.90 -2.99 7.52
N ARG A 60 -23.20 -3.26 7.39
CA ARG A 60 -23.83 -3.70 6.14
C ARG A 60 -24.99 -2.77 5.79
N GLY A 61 -24.68 -1.72 5.05
CA GLY A 61 -25.64 -0.70 4.63
C GLY A 61 -26.32 -1.00 3.29
N ARG A 62 -27.19 -0.09 2.86
CA ARG A 62 -27.81 -0.13 1.53
C ARG A 62 -26.79 0.15 0.41
N SER A 63 -25.89 1.11 0.63
CA SER A 63 -24.93 1.57 -0.39
C SER A 63 -23.46 1.23 -0.08
N ILE A 64 -23.13 0.97 1.20
CA ILE A 64 -21.75 0.70 1.65
C ILE A 64 -21.73 -0.47 2.64
N THR A 65 -20.73 -1.35 2.52
CA THR A 65 -20.41 -2.42 3.46
C THR A 65 -18.97 -2.24 3.92
N ILE A 66 -18.74 -2.30 5.23
CA ILE A 66 -17.42 -2.07 5.84
C ILE A 66 -17.03 -3.31 6.62
N PHE A 67 -15.79 -3.76 6.41
CA PHE A 67 -15.18 -4.88 7.09
C PHE A 67 -13.98 -4.43 7.90
N GLU A 68 -13.75 -5.10 9.03
CA GLU A 68 -12.46 -5.15 9.70
C GLU A 68 -11.76 -6.45 9.29
N VAL A 69 -10.47 -6.36 8.97
CA VAL A 69 -9.63 -7.51 8.65
C VAL A 69 -8.42 -7.52 9.58
N ILE A 70 -8.15 -8.69 10.17
CA ILE A 70 -6.96 -8.94 10.98
C ILE A 70 -6.14 -10.03 10.30
N ALA A 71 -4.92 -9.69 9.90
CA ALA A 71 -3.98 -10.65 9.31
C ALA A 71 -3.05 -11.21 10.40
N LEU A 72 -3.04 -12.53 10.51
CA LEU A 72 -2.37 -13.29 11.56
C LEU A 72 -1.42 -14.32 10.94
N GLU A 73 -0.15 -14.29 11.32
CA GLU A 73 0.85 -15.25 10.84
C GLU A 73 1.24 -16.23 11.94
N GLY A 74 1.44 -17.49 11.57
CA GLY A 74 1.89 -18.56 12.46
C GLY A 74 0.76 -19.44 13.01
N LYS A 75 1.06 -20.75 13.14
CA LYS A 75 0.13 -21.77 13.65
C LYS A 75 0.12 -21.87 15.18
N GLU A 76 1.30 -21.88 15.81
CA GLU A 76 1.46 -22.07 17.26
C GLU A 76 1.47 -20.75 18.04
N GLU A 77 2.20 -19.75 17.52
CA GLU A 77 2.20 -18.38 18.04
C GLU A 77 1.55 -17.46 17.02
N THR A 78 0.29 -17.11 17.24
CA THR A 78 -0.44 -16.20 16.35
C THR A 78 0.08 -14.78 16.51
N ARG A 79 0.70 -14.23 15.46
CA ARG A 79 1.22 -12.86 15.45
C ARG A 79 0.41 -11.98 14.52
N GLN A 80 -0.18 -10.93 15.07
CA GLN A 80 -0.89 -9.94 14.26
C GLN A 80 0.10 -9.10 13.45
N LEU A 81 0.00 -9.21 12.13
CA LEU A 81 0.80 -8.47 11.16
C LEU A 81 0.15 -7.14 10.83
N VAL A 82 -1.14 -7.19 10.48
CA VAL A 82 -1.89 -6.05 9.94
C VAL A 82 -3.28 -6.01 10.52
N LYS A 83 -3.78 -4.79 10.70
CA LYS A 83 -5.19 -4.49 10.91
C LYS A 83 -5.65 -3.58 9.79
N ALA A 84 -6.75 -3.92 9.13
CA ALA A 84 -7.30 -3.15 8.04
C ALA A 84 -8.81 -2.91 8.18
N ILE A 85 -9.26 -1.78 7.67
CA ILE A 85 -10.67 -1.46 7.42
C ILE A 85 -10.85 -1.37 5.92
N VAL A 86 -11.78 -2.16 5.38
CA VAL A 86 -12.05 -2.25 3.94
C VAL A 86 -13.51 -1.87 3.68
N SER A 87 -13.74 -0.98 2.71
CA SER A 87 -15.07 -0.52 2.35
C SER A 87 -15.40 -0.90 0.91
N PHE A 88 -16.60 -1.43 0.72
CA PHE A 88 -17.16 -1.78 -0.59
C PHE A 88 -18.45 -1.00 -0.83
N HIS A 89 -18.68 -0.59 -2.07
CA HIS A 89 -19.88 0.11 -2.51
C HIS A 89 -20.43 -0.42 -3.83
N ASN A 90 -21.66 -0.01 -4.15
CA ASN A 90 -22.28 -0.32 -5.44
C ASN A 90 -21.88 0.74 -6.48
N VAL A 91 -20.86 0.45 -7.27
CA VAL A 91 -20.36 1.34 -8.33
C VAL A 91 -21.46 1.70 -9.33
N ALA A 92 -22.22 0.71 -9.81
CA ALA A 92 -23.28 0.93 -10.80
C ALA A 92 -24.39 1.88 -10.30
N ALA A 93 -24.68 1.88 -8.99
CA ALA A 93 -25.63 2.80 -8.40
C ALA A 93 -25.07 4.22 -8.18
N GLU A 94 -23.75 4.36 -8.04
CA GLU A 94 -23.09 5.66 -7.84
C GLU A 94 -22.78 6.35 -9.17
N GLU A 95 -22.40 5.61 -10.22
CA GLU A 95 -22.14 6.17 -11.55
C GLU A 95 -23.43 6.64 -12.25
N ALA A 96 -24.59 6.11 -11.86
CA ALA A 96 -25.90 6.55 -12.32
C ALA A 96 -26.30 7.90 -11.71
N GLY A 97 -25.57 8.97 -12.06
CA GLY A 97 -25.93 10.34 -11.68
C GLY A 97 -24.76 11.27 -11.35
N VAL A 98 -23.52 10.82 -11.50
CA VAL A 98 -22.33 11.62 -11.17
C VAL A 98 -21.61 12.02 -12.46
N ALA A 99 -21.45 13.32 -12.68
CA ALA A 99 -20.54 13.83 -13.70
C ALA A 99 -19.12 13.33 -13.38
N PRO A 100 -18.30 12.96 -14.38
CA PRO A 100 -16.97 12.42 -14.12
C PRO A 100 -16.21 13.35 -13.16
N LEU A 101 -15.78 12.79 -12.04
CA LEU A 101 -14.91 13.43 -11.03
C LEU A 101 -13.81 14.22 -11.75
N LEU A 102 -13.46 15.38 -11.19
CA LEU A 102 -12.34 16.24 -11.62
C LEU A 102 -11.20 15.40 -12.19
N ALA A 103 -11.23 15.21 -13.52
CA ALA A 103 -10.26 14.40 -14.20
C ALA A 103 -9.04 15.29 -14.34
N LEU A 104 -8.23 15.34 -13.30
CA LEU A 104 -6.90 15.91 -13.42
C LEU A 104 -6.23 15.17 -14.58
N PRO A 105 -5.71 15.87 -15.59
CA PRO A 105 -5.05 15.22 -16.70
C PRO A 105 -3.92 14.37 -16.13
N MET A 106 -3.80 13.14 -16.62
CA MET A 106 -2.63 12.31 -16.32
C MET A 106 -1.38 13.13 -16.67
N PRO A 107 -0.37 13.21 -15.78
CA PRO A 107 0.84 13.95 -16.08
C PRO A 107 1.50 13.38 -17.35
N ALA A 108 2.09 14.25 -18.17
CA ALA A 108 2.89 13.82 -19.30
C ALA A 108 4.09 13.02 -18.78
N ALA A 109 4.12 11.73 -19.09
CA ALA A 109 5.21 10.82 -18.79
C ALA A 109 5.70 10.18 -20.09
N PRO A 110 6.99 9.82 -20.19
CA PRO A 110 7.49 9.08 -21.35
C PRO A 110 6.76 7.73 -21.51
N PRO A 111 6.67 7.18 -22.73
CA PRO A 111 6.26 5.80 -22.96
C PRO A 111 7.04 4.81 -22.08
N VAL A 112 6.43 3.68 -21.75
CA VAL A 112 7.07 2.65 -20.91
C VAL A 112 8.40 2.14 -21.49
N ASP A 113 8.50 2.08 -22.82
CA ASP A 113 9.72 1.65 -23.53
C ASP A 113 10.87 2.66 -23.41
N ASP A 114 10.54 3.92 -23.10
CA ASP A 114 11.49 5.02 -22.91
C ASP A 114 11.82 5.27 -21.42
N CYS A 115 11.13 4.58 -20.50
CA CYS A 115 11.42 4.65 -19.07
C CYS A 115 12.73 3.93 -18.77
N LEU A 116 13.75 4.68 -18.36
CA LEU A 116 14.97 4.08 -17.83
C LEU A 116 14.67 3.29 -16.55
N PRO A 117 15.28 2.11 -16.34
CA PRO A 117 15.23 1.46 -15.05
C PRO A 117 15.74 2.43 -13.99
N SER A 118 15.07 2.49 -12.84
CA SER A 118 15.48 3.31 -11.70
C SER A 118 16.98 3.11 -11.46
N PRO A 119 17.83 4.15 -11.63
CA PRO A 119 19.26 4.01 -11.42
C PRO A 119 19.51 3.56 -9.98
N PRO A 120 20.49 2.68 -9.73
CA PRO A 120 20.95 2.43 -8.38
C PRO A 120 21.31 3.76 -7.70
N GLY A 121 20.66 4.09 -6.58
CA GLY A 121 20.88 5.35 -5.86
C GLY A 121 19.80 6.43 -6.02
N TRP A 122 18.72 6.19 -6.79
CA TRP A 122 17.61 7.17 -6.89
C TRP A 122 16.74 7.26 -5.62
N TRP A 123 16.95 6.34 -4.68
CA TRP A 123 16.39 6.40 -3.34
C TRP A 123 17.33 7.19 -2.43
N PRO A 124 16.80 8.09 -1.57
CA PRO A 124 17.65 8.89 -0.69
C PRO A 124 18.52 7.98 0.18
N GLU A 125 19.78 8.37 0.35
CA GLU A 125 20.70 7.64 1.21
C GLU A 125 20.15 7.70 2.66
N LEU A 126 19.83 6.53 3.21
CA LEU A 126 19.40 6.40 4.60
C LEU A 126 20.64 6.18 5.47
N ARG A 127 21.04 7.22 6.21
CA ARG A 127 22.14 7.10 7.18
C ARG A 127 21.60 6.93 8.59
N PRO A 128 21.93 5.83 9.29
CA PRO A 128 21.49 5.65 10.67
C PRO A 128 22.12 6.72 11.56
N VAL A 129 21.29 7.37 12.38
CA VAL A 129 21.73 8.39 13.35
C VAL A 129 22.11 7.76 14.67
N ASP A 130 21.46 6.65 15.02
CA ASP A 130 21.70 5.91 16.24
C ASP A 130 22.19 4.48 15.97
N ARG A 131 22.78 3.86 16.98
CA ARG A 131 23.22 2.45 16.90
C ARG A 131 22.05 1.46 16.87
N ARG A 132 20.83 1.91 17.19
CA ARG A 132 19.63 1.07 17.25
C ARG A 132 18.91 0.97 15.90
N GLY A 133 19.21 1.85 14.94
CA GLY A 133 18.51 1.95 13.67
C GLY A 133 17.08 2.48 13.81
N SER A 134 16.80 3.27 14.84
CA SER A 134 15.47 3.88 15.06
C SER A 134 15.35 5.28 14.47
N MET A 135 16.47 5.92 14.14
CA MET A 135 16.50 7.26 13.54
C MET A 135 17.41 7.28 12.31
N TYR A 136 16.97 7.97 11.26
CA TYR A 136 17.68 8.08 10.00
C TYR A 136 17.75 9.53 9.52
N TRP A 137 18.91 9.94 9.02
CA TRP A 137 18.98 11.08 8.12
C TRP A 137 18.52 10.63 6.74
N VAL A 138 17.53 11.33 6.18
CA VAL A 138 17.10 11.15 4.79
C VAL A 138 17.75 12.26 3.97
N ARG A 139 18.77 11.92 3.18
CA ARG A 139 19.40 12.87 2.28
C ARG A 139 18.95 12.59 0.85
N TRP A 140 18.19 13.52 0.29
CA TRP A 140 17.94 13.55 -1.14
C TRP A 140 19.22 14.05 -1.81
N GLU A 141 19.76 13.29 -2.75
CA GLU A 141 20.80 13.82 -3.61
C GLU A 141 20.15 14.92 -4.46
N GLN A 142 20.60 16.16 -4.25
CA GLN A 142 20.02 17.33 -4.86
C GLN A 142 20.15 17.16 -6.38
N GLN A 143 19.03 17.05 -7.10
CA GLN A 143 19.04 17.03 -8.56
C GLN A 143 19.55 18.40 -9.05
N GLU A 144 20.86 18.58 -9.18
CA GLU A 144 21.46 19.71 -9.90
C GLU A 144 21.15 19.66 -11.41
N ALA A 145 20.45 18.63 -11.90
CA ALA A 145 20.21 18.41 -13.32
C ALA A 145 18.88 18.97 -13.89
N LEU A 146 17.97 19.54 -13.08
CA LEU A 146 16.73 20.15 -13.61
C LEU A 146 16.81 21.68 -13.80
N ALA A 147 17.97 22.30 -13.52
CA ALA A 147 18.16 23.75 -13.62
C ALA A 147 18.76 24.24 -14.96
N THR A 148 18.70 23.45 -16.04
CA THR A 148 19.12 23.89 -17.39
C THR A 148 17.99 23.75 -18.42
N GLY A 149 16.78 24.17 -18.05
CA GLY A 149 15.81 24.69 -19.02
C GLY A 149 16.01 26.20 -19.18
N PRO A 150 15.87 26.78 -20.38
CA PRO A 150 16.13 28.21 -20.58
C PRO A 150 15.22 29.03 -19.68
N ALA A 151 15.82 30.01 -19.00
CA ALA A 151 15.10 30.95 -18.14
C ALA A 151 13.99 31.63 -18.96
N SER A 152 12.74 31.23 -18.73
CA SER A 152 11.59 32.00 -19.21
C SER A 152 11.48 33.25 -18.34
N SER A 153 11.97 34.36 -18.86
CA SER A 153 11.70 35.70 -18.35
C SER A 153 10.20 35.96 -18.45
N TRP A 154 9.52 35.99 -17.31
CA TRP A 154 8.22 36.65 -17.19
C TRP A 154 8.48 38.10 -16.80
N GLU A 155 8.67 38.95 -17.81
CA GLU A 155 8.28 40.37 -17.72
C GLU A 155 6.75 40.50 -17.74
#